data_AF-A0A3N1A3T9-F1
#
_entry.id   AF-A0A3N1A3T9-F1
#
_cell.length_a   1.000
_cell.length_b   1.000
_cell.length_c   1.000
_cell.angle_alpha   90.00
_cell.angle_beta   90.00
_cell.angle_gamma   90.00
#
_symmetry.space_group_name_H-M   'P 1'
#
loop_
_entity.id
_entity.type
_entity.pdbx_description
1 polymer ?
#
loop_
_entity_poly.entity_id
_entity_poly.type
_entity_poly.pdbx_seq_one_letter_code
_entity_poly.pdbx_strand_id
1 'polypeptide(L)'
;MLAAMDSREISGWMAYERVTGPLGPARGDIQAAIVASTIANSNRGKRGKRYRPEDFIPEWDRPEMETGPQDEHDHLRLIKQLNAQMGGRTRRRGGDPGGDSGGPHGQDRRRRRRR
;
A
#
# COMPACT_ATOMS: atom_id res chain seq x y z
N MET A 1 6.11 -2.51 -43.68
CA MET A 1 6.14 -3.46 -42.56
C MET A 1 4.73 -3.81 -42.10
N LEU A 2 3.86 -2.88 -41.66
CA LEU A 2 2.44 -3.22 -41.36
C LEU A 2 1.59 -3.57 -42.60
N ALA A 3 1.84 -2.95 -43.75
CA ALA A 3 1.03 -3.17 -44.96
C ALA A 3 1.19 -4.57 -45.61
N ALA A 4 2.14 -5.39 -45.12
CA ALA A 4 2.40 -6.73 -45.63
C ALA A 4 1.90 -7.84 -44.68
N MET A 5 1.41 -7.50 -43.49
CA MET A 5 0.91 -8.46 -42.51
C MET A 5 -0.58 -8.72 -42.73
N ASP A 6 -0.97 -10.01 -42.73
CA ASP A 6 -2.38 -10.41 -42.85
C ASP A 6 -3.14 -10.17 -41.52
N SER A 7 -4.45 -9.88 -41.60
CA SER A 7 -5.32 -9.65 -40.43
C SER A 7 -5.32 -10.82 -39.45
N ARG A 8 -5.14 -12.04 -39.96
CA ARG A 8 -5.03 -13.25 -39.12
C ARG A 8 -3.73 -13.25 -38.32
N GLU A 9 -2.62 -12.81 -38.90
CA GLU A 9 -1.33 -12.74 -38.21
C GLU A 9 -1.35 -11.70 -37.09
N ILE A 10 -1.90 -10.51 -37.37
CA ILE A 10 -2.08 -9.46 -36.35
C ILE A 10 -2.95 -9.98 -35.19
N SER A 11 -4.04 -10.68 -35.49
CA SER A 11 -4.91 -11.29 -34.48
C SER A 11 -4.18 -12.38 -33.68
N GLY A 12 -3.33 -13.17 -34.32
CA GLY A 12 -2.49 -14.17 -33.69
C GLY A 12 -1.48 -13.56 -32.72
N TRP A 13 -0.81 -12.46 -33.12
CA TRP A 13 0.13 -11.75 -32.26
C TRP A 13 -0.56 -11.11 -31.05
N MET A 14 -1.76 -10.53 -31.22
CA MET A 14 -2.56 -10.01 -30.09
C MET A 14 -3.00 -11.12 -29.13
N ALA A 15 -3.39 -12.29 -29.65
CA ALA A 15 -3.77 -13.43 -28.81
C ALA A 15 -2.55 -13.99 -28.05
N TYR A 16 -1.40 -14.08 -28.71
CA TYR A 16 -0.15 -14.49 -28.09
C TYR A 16 0.25 -13.50 -26.97
N GLU A 17 0.23 -12.19 -27.22
CA GLU A 17 0.52 -11.17 -26.21
C GLU A 17 -0.39 -11.27 -24.98
N ARG A 18 -1.70 -11.49 -25.17
CA ARG A 18 -2.65 -11.70 -24.06
C ARG A 18 -2.31 -12.93 -23.22
N VAL A 19 -1.68 -13.95 -23.80
CA VAL A 19 -1.32 -15.20 -23.11
C VAL A 19 0.07 -15.11 -22.48
N THR A 20 1.02 -14.48 -23.16
CA THR A 20 2.44 -14.47 -22.75
C THR A 20 2.88 -13.20 -22.04
N GLY A 21 2.02 -12.18 -21.98
CA GLY A 21 2.38 -10.85 -21.50
C GLY A 21 3.07 -10.01 -22.60
N PRO A 22 3.46 -8.76 -22.26
CA PRO A 22 4.05 -7.82 -23.22
C PRO A 22 5.27 -8.44 -23.90
N LEU A 23 5.36 -8.26 -25.22
CA LEU A 23 6.47 -8.72 -26.07
C LEU A 23 7.78 -7.98 -25.70
N GLY A 24 8.38 -8.39 -24.58
CA GLY A 24 9.64 -7.91 -24.02
C GLY A 24 10.42 -9.07 -23.39
N PRO A 25 11.65 -8.86 -22.89
CA PRO A 25 12.42 -9.92 -22.26
C PRO A 25 11.62 -10.48 -21.09
N ALA A 26 11.11 -11.70 -21.26
CA ALA A 26 9.98 -12.26 -20.51
C ALA A 26 10.10 -12.22 -18.98
N ARG A 27 11.29 -11.93 -18.43
CA ARG A 27 11.62 -12.01 -17.00
C ARG A 27 12.78 -11.10 -16.57
N GLY A 28 12.96 -9.92 -17.21
CA GLY A 28 13.98 -8.95 -16.78
C GLY A 28 13.87 -8.60 -15.29
N ASP A 29 12.63 -8.56 -14.80
CA ASP A 29 12.26 -8.31 -13.41
C ASP A 29 12.90 -9.28 -12.43
N ILE A 30 13.07 -10.56 -12.80
CA ILE A 30 13.70 -11.56 -11.94
C ILE A 30 15.18 -11.27 -11.77
N GLN A 31 15.86 -10.89 -12.85
CA GLN A 31 17.29 -10.54 -12.79
C GLN A 31 17.48 -9.28 -11.95
N ALA A 32 16.64 -8.26 -12.16
CA ALA A 32 16.63 -7.05 -11.36
C ALA A 32 16.35 -7.35 -9.88
N ALA A 33 15.39 -8.22 -9.59
CA ALA A 33 15.03 -8.64 -8.24
C ALA A 33 16.16 -9.40 -7.52
N ILE A 34 16.89 -10.27 -8.22
CA ILE A 34 18.07 -10.95 -7.68
C ILE A 34 19.14 -9.93 -7.28
N VAL A 35 19.44 -8.96 -8.16
CA VAL A 35 20.42 -7.90 -7.87
C VAL A 35 19.96 -7.05 -6.69
N ALA A 36 18.70 -6.59 -6.67
CA ALA A 36 18.14 -5.79 -5.59
C ALA A 36 18.17 -6.52 -4.24
N SER A 37 17.80 -7.80 -4.22
CA SER A 37 17.83 -8.62 -2.99
C SER A 37 19.24 -8.83 -2.47
N THR A 38 20.23 -8.94 -3.35
CA THR A 38 21.64 -9.06 -2.97
C THR A 38 22.13 -7.77 -2.31
N ILE A 39 21.82 -6.62 -2.91
CA ILE A 39 22.19 -5.30 -2.35
C ILE A 39 21.50 -5.06 -1.01
N ALA A 40 20.19 -5.33 -0.92
CA ALA A 40 19.42 -5.13 0.31
C ALA A 40 19.93 -6.00 1.46
N ASN A 41 20.24 -7.27 1.19
CA ASN A 41 20.78 -8.17 2.21
C ASN A 41 22.22 -7.83 2.61
N SER A 42 23.02 -7.32 1.69
CA SER A 42 24.40 -6.89 1.97
C SER A 42 24.43 -5.66 2.89
N ASN A 43 23.45 -4.77 2.75
CA ASN A 43 23.32 -3.56 3.57
C ASN A 43 22.49 -3.76 4.85
N ARG A 44 21.96 -4.97 5.08
CA ARG A 44 21.14 -5.27 6.25
C ARG A 44 22.01 -5.36 7.51
N GLY A 45 21.56 -4.76 8.60
CA GLY A 45 22.17 -4.93 9.92
C GLY A 45 22.05 -6.36 10.47
N LYS A 46 22.83 -6.73 11.48
CA LYS A 46 22.88 -8.11 12.05
C LYS A 46 21.51 -8.69 12.44
N ARG A 47 20.55 -7.84 12.85
CA ARG A 47 19.17 -8.21 13.21
C ARG A 47 18.12 -7.75 12.18
N GLY A 48 18.53 -7.28 11.01
CA GLY A 48 17.60 -6.78 9.99
C GLY A 48 16.81 -7.91 9.30
N LYS A 49 15.68 -7.56 8.68
CA LYS A 49 14.86 -8.47 7.88
C LYS A 49 15.67 -8.97 6.68
N ARG A 50 15.66 -10.28 6.41
CA ARG A 50 16.21 -10.86 5.18
C ARG A 50 15.21 -10.65 4.05
N TYR A 51 15.69 -10.13 2.92
CA TYR A 51 14.88 -9.91 1.74
C TYR A 51 15.09 -11.04 0.75
N ARG A 52 14.02 -11.53 0.14
CA ARG A 52 14.06 -12.53 -0.92
C ARG A 52 13.91 -11.85 -2.27
N PRO A 53 14.38 -12.44 -3.39
CA PRO A 53 14.13 -11.90 -4.72
C PRO A 53 12.63 -11.64 -4.97
N GLU A 54 11.76 -12.52 -4.48
CA GLU A 54 10.30 -12.37 -4.65
C GLU A 54 9.74 -11.09 -4.00
N ASP A 55 10.41 -10.53 -2.99
CA ASP A 55 10.00 -9.26 -2.36
C ASP A 55 10.19 -8.04 -3.30
N PHE A 56 10.93 -8.20 -4.41
CA PHE A 56 11.25 -7.15 -5.37
C PHE A 56 10.61 -7.37 -6.75
N ILE A 57 9.78 -8.40 -6.91
CA ILE A 57 9.05 -8.66 -8.14
C ILE A 57 7.65 -8.03 -7.99
N PRO A 58 7.25 -7.11 -8.88
CA PRO A 58 5.88 -6.61 -8.89
C PRO A 58 4.89 -7.75 -9.15
N GLU A 59 3.80 -7.77 -8.41
CA GLU A 59 2.67 -8.65 -8.75
C GLU A 59 1.87 -7.99 -9.87
N TRP A 60 2.15 -8.44 -11.09
CA TRP A 60 1.37 -8.14 -12.28
C TRP A 60 -0.01 -8.81 -12.13
N ASP A 61 -1.09 -8.13 -12.52
CA ASP A 61 -2.48 -8.61 -12.43
C ASP A 61 -3.07 -8.75 -11.03
N ARG A 62 -2.61 -7.95 -10.05
CA ARG A 62 -3.45 -7.75 -8.86
C ARG A 62 -4.77 -7.13 -9.34
N PRO A 63 -5.95 -7.72 -9.02
CA PRO A 63 -7.18 -6.94 -9.10
C PRO A 63 -6.88 -5.69 -8.29
N GLU A 64 -7.08 -4.52 -8.90
CA GLU A 64 -6.94 -3.22 -8.25
C GLU A 64 -7.47 -3.41 -6.85
N MET A 65 -6.57 -3.36 -5.85
CA MET A 65 -6.99 -3.58 -4.48
C MET A 65 -8.19 -2.67 -4.34
N GLU A 66 -9.34 -3.23 -4.00
CA GLU A 66 -10.46 -2.44 -3.54
C GLU A 66 -9.90 -1.74 -2.30
N THR A 67 -9.23 -0.60 -2.50
CA THR A 67 -9.30 0.53 -1.62
C THR A 67 -10.79 0.79 -1.59
N GLY A 68 -11.47 0.05 -0.70
CA GLY A 68 -12.87 0.24 -0.42
C GLY A 68 -13.08 1.73 -0.22
N PRO A 69 -14.28 2.25 -0.57
CA PRO A 69 -14.55 3.67 -0.68
C PRO A 69 -13.83 4.41 0.44
N GLN A 70 -12.78 5.15 0.08
CA GLN A 70 -11.94 5.84 1.03
C GLN A 70 -12.82 6.90 1.70
N ASP A 71 -13.35 6.57 2.87
CA ASP A 71 -14.27 7.44 3.59
C ASP A 71 -13.51 8.70 3.97
N GLU A 72 -14.04 9.85 3.56
CA GLU A 72 -13.47 11.17 3.88
C GLU A 72 -13.28 11.34 5.38
N HIS A 73 -14.14 10.71 6.20
CA HIS A 73 -14.00 10.71 7.65
C HIS A 73 -12.76 9.99 8.15
N ASP A 74 -12.35 8.89 7.53
CA ASP A 74 -11.17 8.13 7.93
C ASP A 74 -9.88 8.87 7.55
N HIS A 75 -9.87 9.51 6.37
CA HIS A 75 -8.77 10.38 5.96
C HIS A 75 -8.63 11.60 6.89
N LEU A 76 -9.74 12.25 7.24
CA LEU A 76 -9.71 13.39 8.15
C LEU A 76 -9.25 13.01 9.56
N ARG A 77 -9.58 11.79 10.03
CA ARG A 77 -9.08 11.27 11.32
C ARG A 77 -7.57 11.05 11.30
N LEU A 78 -7.05 10.42 10.25
CA LEU A 78 -5.61 10.17 10.09
C LEU A 78 -4.83 11.49 10.03
N ILE A 79 -5.30 12.44 9.21
CA ILE A 79 -4.66 13.76 9.08
C ILE A 79 -4.66 14.51 10.41
N LYS A 80 -5.76 14.47 11.18
CA LYS A 80 -5.83 15.10 12.51
C LYS A 80 -4.86 14.48 13.50
N GLN A 81 -4.71 13.14 13.50
CA GLN A 81 -3.76 12.44 14.37
C GLN A 81 -2.31 12.80 14.03
N LEU A 82 -1.96 12.80 12.75
CA LEU A 82 -0.62 13.18 12.28
C LEU A 82 -0.30 14.64 12.62
N ASN A 83 -1.26 15.55 12.40
CA ASN A 83 -1.09 16.95 12.78
C ASN A 83 -0.87 17.13 14.29
N ALA A 84 -1.60 16.39 15.14
CA ALA A 84 -1.43 16.44 16.58
C ALA A 84 -0.07 15.87 17.04
N GLN A 85 0.38 14.76 16.45
CA GLN A 85 1.71 14.19 16.74
C GLN A 85 2.85 15.14 16.32
N MET A 86 2.66 15.88 15.23
CA MET A 86 3.64 16.85 14.73
C MET A 86 3.53 18.23 15.39
N GLY A 87 2.68 18.37 16.42
CA GLY A 87 2.54 19.62 17.21
C GLY A 87 1.71 20.72 16.52
N GLY A 88 1.06 20.42 15.39
CA GLY A 88 0.16 21.32 14.68
C GLY A 88 -1.26 21.30 15.26
N ARG A 89 -1.97 22.44 15.19
CA ARG A 89 -3.40 22.53 15.56
C ARG A 89 -4.23 22.78 14.30
N THR A 90 -5.19 21.89 14.04
CA THR A 90 -6.12 22.08 12.91
C THR A 90 -7.19 23.09 13.33
N ARG A 91 -7.18 24.29 12.73
CA ARG A 91 -8.26 25.27 12.91
C ARG A 91 -9.33 25.03 11.86
N ARG A 92 -10.56 24.74 12.27
CA ARG A 92 -11.71 24.78 11.36
C ARG A 92 -12.00 26.27 11.07
N ARG A 93 -12.09 26.66 9.80
CA ARG A 93 -12.46 28.03 9.43
C ARG A 93 -13.97 28.20 9.67
N GLY A 94 -14.30 28.75 10.83
CA GLY A 94 -15.67 28.87 11.35
C GLY A 94 -15.67 28.46 12.81
N GLY A 95 -15.63 29.45 13.70
CA GLY A 95 -15.29 29.28 15.11
C GLY A 95 -16.31 28.51 15.93
N ASP A 96 -15.80 27.74 16.90
CA ASP A 96 -16.43 27.49 18.20
C ASP A 96 -15.36 26.89 19.15
N PRO A 97 -15.17 27.39 20.40
CA PRO A 97 -14.29 26.76 21.38
C PRO A 97 -15.09 25.69 22.15
N GLY A 98 -15.49 24.62 21.48
CA GLY A 98 -16.17 23.48 22.07
C GLY A 98 -15.18 22.37 22.41
N GLY A 99 -14.73 22.31 23.67
CA GLY A 99 -14.05 21.14 24.22
C GLY A 99 -15.04 20.00 24.32
N ASP A 100 -14.82 18.93 23.57
CA ASP A 100 -15.58 17.68 23.68
C ASP A 100 -14.73 16.62 24.39
N SER A 101 -14.79 16.67 25.72
CA SER A 101 -14.43 15.55 26.59
C SER A 101 -15.57 14.52 26.53
N GLY A 102 -15.52 13.65 25.53
CA GLY A 102 -16.48 12.56 25.33
C GLY A 102 -15.79 11.20 25.17
N GLY A 103 -15.36 10.60 26.29
CA GLY A 103 -14.93 9.19 26.32
C GLY A 103 -16.03 8.31 26.93
N PRO A 104 -16.52 7.24 26.26
CA PRO A 104 -17.55 6.37 26.82
C PRO A 104 -17.01 5.01 27.29
N HIS A 105 -17.70 4.47 28.32
CA HIS A 105 -17.71 3.08 28.84
C HIS A 105 -16.50 2.66 29.72
N GLY A 106 -16.66 1.94 30.84
CA GLY A 106 -17.81 1.28 31.45
C GLY A 106 -17.38 0.56 32.75
N GLN A 107 -18.27 0.62 33.74
CA GLN A 107 -18.59 -0.37 34.77
C GLN A 107 -17.47 -1.12 35.56
N ASP A 108 -17.55 -0.88 36.87
CA ASP A 108 -17.56 -1.87 37.96
C ASP A 108 -16.33 -2.76 38.15
N ARG A 109 -15.67 -2.60 39.32
CA ARG A 109 -15.34 -3.73 40.22
C ARG A 109 -14.67 -3.26 41.52
N ARG A 110 -15.35 -3.62 42.61
CA ARG A 110 -14.81 -4.14 43.89
C ARG A 110 -14.42 -3.15 45.00
N ARG A 111 -15.36 -3.03 45.95
CA ARG A 111 -15.22 -3.39 47.38
C ARG A 111 -13.81 -3.32 47.99
N ARG A 112 -13.63 -2.48 49.03
CA ARG A 112 -13.32 -2.81 50.45
C ARG A 112 -12.86 -1.55 51.21
N ARG A 113 -13.69 -1.02 52.10
CA ARG A 113 -13.51 -0.97 53.58
C ARG A 113 -12.06 -0.79 54.08
N ARG A 114 -11.78 0.32 54.78
CA ARG A 114 -11.60 0.46 56.25
C ARG A 114 -11.07 1.87 56.54
N ARG A 115 -11.81 2.62 57.39
CA ARG A 115 -11.42 3.10 58.73
C ARG A 115 -10.35 4.19 58.69
#